data_AF-A0A7H8NS06-F1
#
_entry.id   AF-A0A7H8NS06-F1
#
_cell.length_a   1.000
_cell.length_b   1.000
_cell.length_c   1.000
_cell.angle_alpha   90.00
_cell.angle_beta   90.00
_cell.angle_gamma   90.00
#
_symmetry.space_group_name_H-M   'P 1'
#
loop_
_entity.id
_entity.type
_entity.pdbx_description
1 polymer ?
#
loop_
_entity_poly.entity_id
_entity_poly.type
_entity_poly.pdbx_seq_one_letter_code
_entity_poly.pdbx_strand_id
1 'polypeptide(L)'
;MKASFLLAAALLVSLPLAANATTPQQQRMADCSAKNKGLKGDAYKSAQSACLSSHAAAPATPTTPQERMKKCNADAATKKLAGDARKTFMSSCLKAS
;
A
#
# COMPACT_ATOMS: atom_id res chain seq x y z
N MET A 1 -28.90 55.38 -4.57
CA MET A 1 -27.62 55.89 -5.13
C MET A 1 -26.89 54.70 -5.77
N LYS A 2 -26.75 54.72 -7.11
CA LYS A 2 -25.85 53.95 -8.00
C LYS A 2 -25.78 52.41 -7.77
N ALA A 3 -26.42 51.51 -8.52
CA ALA A 3 -26.42 51.21 -9.97
C ALA A 3 -25.08 50.68 -10.55
N SER A 4 -25.19 49.48 -11.15
CA SER A 4 -24.30 48.83 -12.13
C SER A 4 -23.00 48.23 -11.59
N PHE A 5 -22.57 47.02 -11.99
CA PHE A 5 -22.51 46.47 -13.34
C PHE A 5 -22.42 44.92 -13.32
N LEU A 6 -23.10 44.28 -14.29
CA LEU A 6 -22.62 43.15 -15.13
C LEU A 6 -22.39 41.78 -14.47
N LEU A 7 -22.57 40.64 -15.13
CA LEU A 7 -23.20 40.20 -16.38
C LEU A 7 -23.04 38.67 -16.28
N ALA A 8 -24.09 37.91 -16.59
CA ALA A 8 -24.01 36.47 -16.68
C ALA A 8 -22.95 36.04 -17.73
N ALA A 9 -22.10 35.08 -17.37
CA ALA A 9 -21.39 34.24 -18.33
C ALA A 9 -21.33 32.82 -17.76
N ALA A 10 -22.20 31.97 -18.30
CA ALA A 10 -22.11 30.54 -18.15
C ALA A 10 -20.81 30.04 -18.82
N LEU A 11 -20.04 29.21 -18.12
CA LEU A 11 -19.15 28.27 -18.80
C LEU A 11 -19.05 26.98 -18.00
N LEU A 12 -19.61 25.95 -18.62
CA LEU A 12 -19.50 24.55 -18.30
C LEU A 12 -18.01 24.15 -18.24
N VAL A 13 -17.56 23.73 -17.05
CA VAL A 13 -16.48 22.73 -16.99
C VAL A 13 -16.99 21.58 -16.14
N SER A 14 -17.65 20.67 -16.84
CA SER A 14 -17.70 19.25 -16.50
C SER A 14 -16.28 18.72 -16.33
N LEU A 15 -15.78 18.68 -15.09
CA LEU A 15 -14.73 17.72 -14.72
C LEU A 15 -15.41 16.36 -14.58
N PRO A 16 -14.89 15.30 -15.22
CA PRO A 16 -15.37 13.97 -14.92
C PRO A 16 -15.09 13.70 -13.44
N LEU A 17 -16.11 13.27 -12.70
CA LEU A 17 -15.93 12.44 -11.52
C LEU A 17 -15.18 11.17 -12.00
N ALA A 18 -13.86 11.26 -12.09
CA ALA A 18 -13.03 10.07 -12.09
C ALA A 18 -13.22 9.44 -10.72
N ALA A 19 -14.00 8.36 -10.70
CA ALA A 19 -14.30 7.59 -9.51
C ALA A 19 -13.04 7.42 -8.66
N ASN A 20 -13.15 7.77 -7.38
CA ASN A 20 -12.13 7.64 -6.35
C ASN A 20 -11.78 6.16 -6.11
N ALA A 21 -11.11 5.50 -7.06
CA ALA A 21 -10.48 4.22 -6.84
C ALA A 21 -9.28 4.45 -5.91
N THR A 22 -9.59 4.60 -4.63
CA THR A 22 -8.59 4.57 -3.55
C THR A 22 -7.87 3.25 -3.70
N THR A 23 -6.54 3.30 -3.79
CA THR A 23 -5.77 2.07 -3.94
C THR A 23 -6.06 1.15 -2.75
N PRO A 24 -5.98 -0.18 -2.91
CA PRO A 24 -6.19 -1.10 -1.80
C PRO A 24 -5.31 -0.76 -0.58
N GLN A 25 -4.13 -0.19 -0.81
CA GLN A 25 -3.23 0.32 0.23
C GLN A 25 -3.81 1.53 0.97
N GLN A 26 -4.44 2.46 0.25
CA GLN A 26 -5.04 3.68 0.80
C GLN A 26 -6.35 3.39 1.55
N GLN A 27 -7.15 2.43 1.09
CA GLN A 27 -8.32 1.93 1.83
C GLN A 27 -7.89 1.30 3.17
N ARG A 28 -6.85 0.47 3.17
CA ARG A 28 -6.33 -0.16 4.40
C ARG A 28 -5.88 0.86 5.45
N MET A 29 -5.20 1.93 5.03
CA MET A 29 -4.80 2.99 5.96
C MET A 29 -6.01 3.74 6.53
N ALA A 30 -7.03 4.01 5.72
CA ALA A 30 -8.27 4.61 6.18
C ALA A 30 -9.01 3.70 7.18
N ASP A 31 -9.11 2.40 6.91
CA ASP A 31 -9.76 1.43 7.81
C ASP A 31 -8.99 1.28 9.14
N CYS A 32 -7.67 1.17 9.09
CA CYS A 32 -6.86 1.07 10.31
C CYS A 32 -6.89 2.36 11.14
N SER A 33 -6.89 3.54 10.51
CA SER A 33 -7.02 4.81 11.23
C SER A 33 -8.42 4.98 11.83
N ALA A 34 -9.48 4.55 11.13
CA ALA A 34 -10.84 4.54 11.66
C ALA A 34 -11.00 3.59 12.87
N LYS A 35 -10.43 2.38 12.79
CA LYS A 35 -10.44 1.40 13.89
C LYS A 35 -9.66 1.85 15.11
N ASN A 36 -8.64 2.69 14.93
CA ASN A 36 -7.80 3.17 16.02
C ASN A 36 -8.24 4.54 16.57
N LYS A 37 -9.40 5.04 16.14
CA LYS A 37 -9.90 6.35 16.58
C LYS A 37 -10.04 6.39 18.11
N GLY A 38 -9.43 7.40 18.72
CA GLY A 38 -9.47 7.61 20.17
C GLY A 38 -8.34 6.96 20.96
N LEU A 39 -7.54 6.10 20.33
CA LEU A 39 -6.30 5.60 20.92
C LEU A 39 -5.21 6.68 20.84
N LYS A 40 -4.38 6.78 21.88
CA LYS A 40 -3.24 7.71 21.97
C LYS A 40 -2.00 6.98 22.47
N GLY A 41 -0.83 7.52 22.12
CA GLY A 41 0.46 6.99 22.58
C GLY A 41 0.70 5.55 22.14
N ASP A 42 1.27 4.74 23.02
CA ASP A 42 1.69 3.36 22.73
C ASP A 42 0.52 2.45 22.33
N ALA A 43 -0.70 2.74 22.80
CA ALA A 43 -1.90 2.01 22.43
C ALA A 43 -2.26 2.21 20.95
N TYR A 44 -2.11 3.43 20.43
CA TYR A 44 -2.34 3.72 19.00
C TYR A 44 -1.28 3.03 18.13
N LYS A 45 -0.01 3.10 18.53
CA LYS A 45 1.10 2.49 17.78
C LYS A 45 0.97 0.97 17.70
N SER A 46 0.59 0.34 18.80
CA SER A 46 0.36 -1.10 18.89
C SER A 46 -0.85 -1.52 18.04
N ALA A 47 -1.97 -0.80 18.15
CA ALA A 47 -3.18 -1.09 17.39
C ALA A 47 -3.00 -0.84 15.88
N GLN A 48 -2.24 0.19 15.49
CA GLN A 48 -1.91 0.44 14.08
C GLN A 48 -1.03 -0.66 13.51
N SER A 49 0.00 -1.07 14.25
CA SER A 49 0.89 -2.16 13.83
C SER A 49 0.13 -3.48 13.71
N ALA A 50 -0.74 -3.79 14.67
CA ALA A 50 -1.57 -5.00 14.65
C ALA A 50 -2.57 -4.99 13.48
N CYS A 51 -3.21 -3.85 13.20
CA CYS A 51 -4.15 -3.72 12.08
C CYS A 51 -3.45 -3.92 10.73
N LEU A 52 -2.32 -3.26 10.52
CA LEU A 52 -1.52 -3.37 9.29
C LEU A 52 -0.92 -4.77 9.11
N SER A 53 -0.59 -5.46 10.21
CA SER A 53 -0.03 -6.82 10.17
C SER A 53 -1.10 -7.90 9.96
N SER A 54 -2.34 -7.66 10.40
CA SER A 54 -3.45 -8.62 10.29
C SER A 54 -4.15 -8.57 8.93
N HIS A 55 -4.09 -7.44 8.23
CA HIS A 55 -4.45 -7.36 6.81
C HIS A 55 -3.17 -7.46 6.00
N ALA A 56 -2.64 -8.68 5.87
CA ALA A 56 -1.51 -8.94 4.98
C ALA A 56 -1.82 -8.31 3.61
N ALA A 57 -0.95 -7.37 3.19
CA ALA A 57 -0.94 -6.88 1.82
C ALA A 57 -0.95 -8.10 0.89
N ALA A 58 -1.70 -8.01 -0.22
CA ALA A 58 -1.37 -8.85 -1.37
C ALA A 58 0.17 -8.83 -1.51
N PRO A 59 0.83 -9.99 -1.71
CA PRO A 59 2.22 -10.21 -1.35
C PRO A 59 3.05 -9.00 -1.75
N ALA A 60 3.45 -8.21 -0.74
CA ALA A 60 4.21 -7.00 -0.98
C ALA A 60 5.48 -7.43 -1.71
N THR A 61 5.74 -6.82 -2.86
CA THR A 61 7.07 -6.90 -3.46
C THR A 61 8.05 -6.48 -2.37
N PRO A 62 9.05 -7.32 -2.04
CA PRO A 62 9.95 -7.03 -0.93
C PRO A 62 10.63 -5.69 -1.19
N THR A 63 10.36 -4.71 -0.33
CA THR A 63 10.77 -3.32 -0.53
C THR A 63 12.22 -3.08 -0.15
N THR A 64 12.78 -3.97 0.68
CA THR A 64 14.20 -3.96 1.05
C THR A 64 14.95 -5.19 0.53
N PRO A 65 16.26 -5.09 0.25
CA PRO A 65 17.09 -6.25 -0.06
C PRO A 65 17.03 -7.37 1.00
N GLN A 66 16.92 -7.01 2.27
CA GLN A 66 16.84 -7.95 3.40
C GLN A 66 15.52 -8.75 3.38
N GLU A 67 14.39 -8.09 3.11
CA GLU A 67 13.10 -8.77 2.98
C GLU A 67 13.07 -9.67 1.75
N ARG A 68 13.69 -9.23 0.63
CA ARG A 68 13.80 -10.04 -0.58
C ARG A 68 14.59 -11.31 -0.31
N MET A 69 15.73 -11.20 0.37
CA MET A 69 16.54 -12.35 0.79
C MET A 69 15.73 -13.33 1.65
N LYS A 70 14.96 -12.85 2.63
CA LYS A 70 14.11 -13.71 3.47
C LYS A 70 13.04 -14.41 2.65
N LYS A 71 12.33 -13.68 1.78
CA LYS A 71 11.30 -14.22 0.90
C LYS A 71 11.87 -15.29 -0.05
N CYS A 72 12.98 -15.00 -0.71
CA CYS A 72 13.63 -15.95 -1.62
C CYS A 72 14.06 -17.22 -0.85
N ASN A 73 14.64 -17.10 0.35
CA ASN A 73 14.99 -18.28 1.14
C ASN A 73 13.76 -19.11 1.56
N ALA A 74 12.67 -18.47 1.95
CA ALA A 74 11.42 -19.15 2.28
C ALA A 74 10.84 -19.89 1.06
N ASP A 75 10.81 -19.24 -0.10
CA ASP A 75 10.31 -19.84 -1.34
C ASP A 75 11.18 -21.02 -1.78
N ALA A 76 12.50 -20.92 -1.65
CA ALA A 76 13.41 -22.03 -1.94
C ALA A 76 13.18 -23.22 -1.01
N ALA A 77 12.91 -22.97 0.28
CA ALA A 77 12.60 -24.02 1.24
C ALA A 77 11.25 -24.69 0.94
N THR A 78 10.21 -23.92 0.62
CA THR A 78 8.90 -24.42 0.21
C THR A 78 8.99 -25.27 -1.06
N LYS A 79 9.83 -24.85 -2.02
CA LYS A 79 10.13 -25.61 -3.24
C LYS A 79 11.11 -26.77 -3.01
N LYS A 80 11.59 -26.96 -1.78
CA LYS A 80 12.61 -27.96 -1.39
C LYS A 80 13.84 -27.95 -2.29
N LEU A 81 14.26 -26.75 -2.72
CA LEU A 81 15.44 -26.59 -3.56
C LEU A 81 16.71 -26.74 -2.73
N ALA A 82 17.62 -27.58 -3.22
CA ALA A 82 18.95 -27.80 -2.65
C ALA A 82 20.02 -27.75 -3.75
N GLY A 83 21.29 -27.69 -3.36
CA GLY A 83 22.42 -27.68 -4.29
C GLY A 83 22.33 -26.56 -5.33
N ASP A 84 22.65 -26.88 -6.57
CA ASP A 84 22.69 -25.90 -7.65
C ASP A 84 21.30 -25.35 -8.01
N ALA A 85 20.24 -26.14 -7.84
CA ALA A 85 18.87 -25.67 -8.04
C ALA A 85 18.52 -24.50 -7.09
N ARG A 86 18.97 -24.57 -5.84
CA ARG A 86 18.79 -23.48 -4.87
C ARG A 86 19.59 -22.24 -5.28
N LYS A 87 20.86 -22.39 -5.66
CA LYS A 87 21.70 -21.24 -6.07
C LYS A 87 21.11 -20.51 -7.27
N THR A 88 20.71 -21.24 -8.30
CA THR A 88 20.13 -20.67 -9.52
C THR A 88 18.85 -19.91 -9.20
N PHE A 89 17.95 -20.52 -8.42
CA PHE A 89 16.74 -19.86 -7.96
C PHE A 89 17.05 -18.60 -7.13
N MET A 90 18.02 -18.66 -6.22
CA MET A 90 18.39 -17.53 -5.37
C MET A 90 18.97 -16.37 -6.19
N SER A 91 19.84 -16.65 -7.17
CA SER A 91 20.39 -15.62 -8.06
C SER A 91 19.30 -14.93 -8.87
N SER A 92 18.37 -15.70 -9.43
CA SER A 92 17.23 -15.16 -10.18
C SER A 92 16.31 -14.33 -9.28
N CYS A 93 15.94 -14.87 -8.11
CA CYS A 93 15.04 -14.21 -7.16
C CYS A 93 15.62 -12.90 -6.60
N LEU A 94 16.92 -12.85 -6.34
CA LEU A 94 17.58 -11.65 -5.82
C LEU A 94 17.82 -10.57 -6.89
N LYS A 95 17.92 -10.95 -8.17
CA LYS A 95 18.08 -10.05 -9.32
C LYS A 95 16.77 -9.43 -9.79
N ALA A 96 15.62 -9.98 -9.42
CA ALA A 96 14.33 -9.31 -9.57
C ALA A 96 14.28 -8.13 -8.57
N SER A 97 14.89 -7.01 -8.97
CA SER A 97 14.87 -5.72 -8.26
C SER A 97 13.93 -4.78 -9.00
#